data_AF-A0A938QJY2-F1
#
_entry.id   AF-A0A938QJY2-F1
#
_cell.length_a   1.000
_cell.length_b   1.000
_cell.length_c   1.000
_cell.angle_alpha   90.00
_cell.angle_beta   90.00
_cell.angle_gamma   90.00
#
_symmetry.space_group_name_H-M   'P 1'
#
loop_
_entity.id
_entity.type
_entity.pdbx_description
1 polymer ?
#
loop_
_entity_poly.entity_id
_entity_poly.type
_entity_poly.pdbx_seq_one_letter_code
_entity_poly.pdbx_strand_id
1 'polypeptide(L)'
;MNQEAKEKTGKGLKTVLSYTGIFILNTWRRMLILGRKLILCYHAQRRRRAFRQLGRQVFQSHMEGEVNPMLTEGVKDAVDKARAVNDAKDWQYRAISVLREKIRTAGAAKVAAREEEKPPEEAG
;
A
#
# COMPACT_ATOMS: atom_id res chain seq x y z
N MET A 1 -12.74 7.33 55.48
CA MET A 1 -12.37 7.72 54.10
C MET A 1 -13.44 7.21 53.14
N ASN A 2 -14.18 8.15 52.55
CA ASN A 2 -15.53 7.96 52.00
C ASN A 2 -15.58 7.08 50.74
N GLN A 3 -16.45 6.06 50.76
CA GLN A 3 -16.77 5.23 49.59
C GLN A 3 -17.23 6.07 48.39
N GLU A 4 -17.90 7.20 48.62
CA GLU A 4 -18.28 8.16 47.57
C GLU A 4 -17.08 8.77 46.83
N ALA A 5 -15.96 9.00 47.54
CA ALA A 5 -14.74 9.52 46.91
C ALA A 5 -14.08 8.45 46.02
N LYS A 6 -14.14 7.17 46.41
CA LYS A 6 -13.67 6.03 45.60
C LYS A 6 -14.54 5.78 44.37
N GLU A 7 -15.86 5.95 44.46
CA GLU A 7 -16.74 5.83 43.28
C GLU A 7 -16.56 6.98 42.28
N LYS A 8 -16.45 8.22 42.75
CA LYS A 8 -16.22 9.39 41.87
C LYS A 8 -14.87 9.30 41.16
N THR A 9 -13.82 8.91 41.87
CA THR A 9 -12.50 8.67 41.27
C THR A 9 -12.51 7.48 40.32
N GLY A 10 -13.19 6.38 40.66
CA GLY A 10 -13.35 5.21 39.77
C GLY A 10 -14.14 5.52 38.49
N LYS A 11 -15.20 6.34 38.56
CA LYS A 11 -15.93 6.83 37.38
C LYS A 11 -15.07 7.76 36.53
N GLY A 12 -14.36 8.70 37.16
CA GLY A 12 -13.41 9.58 36.45
C GLY A 12 -12.33 8.80 35.71
N LEU A 13 -11.74 7.79 36.35
CA LEU A 13 -10.70 6.93 35.76
C LEU A 13 -11.22 6.14 34.55
N LYS A 14 -12.44 5.58 34.65
CA LYS A 14 -13.09 4.86 33.54
C LYS A 14 -13.35 5.77 32.34
N THR A 15 -13.77 7.01 32.57
CA THR A 15 -13.99 8.00 31.50
C THR A 15 -12.68 8.45 30.85
N VAL A 16 -11.60 8.62 31.61
CA VAL A 16 -10.28 8.95 31.07
C VAL A 16 -9.73 7.79 30.23
N LEU A 17 -9.87 6.54 30.72
CA LEU A 17 -9.44 5.34 29.99
C LEU A 17 -10.19 5.15 28.67
N SER A 18 -11.52 5.38 28.64
CA SER A 18 -12.30 5.27 27.41
C SER A 18 -11.91 6.34 26.39
N TYR A 19 -11.70 7.59 26.82
CA TYR A 19 -11.21 8.66 25.96
C TYR A 19 -9.81 8.39 25.41
N THR A 20 -8.92 7.83 26.25
CA THR A 20 -7.57 7.49 25.83
C THR A 20 -7.59 6.34 24.81
N GLY A 21 -8.46 5.34 25.00
CA GLY A 21 -8.67 4.27 24.03
C GLY A 21 -9.16 4.78 22.67
N ILE A 22 -10.14 5.69 22.66
CA ILE A 22 -10.65 6.32 21.43
C ILE A 22 -9.54 7.16 20.76
N PHE A 23 -8.77 7.92 21.55
CA PHE A 23 -7.66 8.72 21.05
C PHE A 23 -6.61 7.84 20.38
N ILE A 24 -6.15 6.78 21.06
CA ILE A 24 -5.15 5.83 20.55
C ILE A 24 -5.63 5.19 19.24
N LEU A 25 -6.88 4.73 19.18
CA LEU A 25 -7.44 4.14 17.95
C LEU A 25 -7.45 5.15 16.79
N ASN A 26 -7.81 6.40 17.07
CA ASN A 26 -7.81 7.45 16.06
C ASN A 26 -6.38 7.81 15.61
N THR A 27 -5.44 7.92 16.54
CA THR A 27 -4.03 8.20 16.22
C THR A 27 -3.42 7.07 15.42
N TRP A 28 -3.68 5.81 15.81
CA TRP A 28 -3.23 4.62 15.10
C TRP A 28 -3.74 4.61 13.66
N ARG A 29 -5.04 4.87 13.45
CA ARG A 29 -5.62 4.97 12.11
C ARG A 29 -4.94 6.05 11.27
N ARG A 30 -4.69 7.24 11.85
CA ARG A 30 -3.97 8.34 11.18
C ARG A 30 -2.52 7.96 10.87
N MET A 31 -1.83 7.29 11.78
CA MET A 31 -0.45 6.82 11.59
C MET A 31 -0.36 5.78 10.47
N LEU A 32 -1.30 4.84 10.38
CA LEU A 32 -1.35 3.87 9.28
C LEU A 32 -1.57 4.55 7.92
N ILE A 33 -2.45 5.56 7.87
CA ILE A 33 -2.69 6.34 6.64
C ILE A 33 -1.42 7.13 6.25
N LEU A 34 -0.81 7.82 7.22
CA LEU A 34 0.41 8.57 6.99
C LEU A 34 1.55 7.66 6.56
N GLY A 35 1.77 6.53 7.22
CA GLY A 35 2.78 5.54 6.86
C GLY A 35 2.61 5.05 5.42
N ARG A 36 1.39 4.71 5.00
CA ARG A 36 1.10 4.37 3.60
C ARG A 36 1.46 5.49 2.64
N LYS A 37 1.07 6.73 2.95
CA LYS A 37 1.39 7.90 2.11
C LYS A 37 2.90 8.17 2.05
N LEU A 38 3.61 8.01 3.16
CA LEU A 38 5.05 8.20 3.27
C LEU A 38 5.81 7.18 2.40
N ILE A 39 5.42 5.91 2.47
CA ILE A 39 5.98 4.85 1.63
C ILE A 39 5.74 5.16 0.15
N LEU A 40 4.51 5.56 -0.23
CA LEU A 40 4.21 5.96 -1.61
C LEU A 40 5.05 7.15 -2.07
N CYS A 41 5.19 8.19 -1.24
CA CYS A 41 6.03 9.34 -1.53
C CYS A 41 7.50 8.96 -1.66
N TYR A 42 8.00 8.08 -0.80
CA TYR A 42 9.37 7.58 -0.86
C TYR A 42 9.65 6.86 -2.18
N HIS A 43 8.76 5.94 -2.59
CA HIS A 43 8.88 5.25 -3.88
C HIS A 43 8.78 6.21 -5.06
N ALA A 44 7.87 7.19 -5.02
CA ALA A 44 7.73 8.21 -6.06
C ALA A 44 9.01 9.07 -6.17
N GLN A 45 9.59 9.47 -5.04
CA GLN A 45 10.82 10.26 -5.01
C GLN A 45 12.02 9.44 -5.52
N ARG A 46 12.11 8.16 -5.15
CA ARG A 46 13.14 7.24 -5.66
C ARG A 46 13.06 7.10 -7.19
N ARG A 47 11.86 6.94 -7.75
CA ARG A 47 11.65 6.94 -9.21
C ARG A 47 12.09 8.23 -9.88
N ARG A 48 11.63 9.37 -9.35
CA ARG A 48 11.99 10.69 -9.90
C ARG A 48 13.50 10.90 -9.92
N ARG A 49 14.22 10.44 -8.89
CA ARG A 49 15.69 10.50 -8.85
C ARG A 49 16.32 9.63 -9.94
N ALA A 50 15.87 8.38 -10.10
CA ALA A 50 16.39 7.48 -11.14
C ALA A 50 16.18 8.05 -12.55
N PHE A 51 14.98 8.56 -12.85
CA PHE A 51 14.70 9.18 -14.16
C PHE A 51 15.48 10.47 -14.39
N ARG A 52 15.70 11.29 -13.37
CA ARG A 52 16.56 12.48 -13.49
C ARG A 52 18.02 12.12 -13.76
N GLN A 53 18.53 11.06 -13.14
CA GLN A 53 19.90 10.58 -13.40
C GLN A 53 20.03 10.06 -14.83
N LEU A 54 19.05 9.29 -15.31
CA LEU A 54 18.99 8.82 -16.69
C LEU A 54 18.96 9.98 -17.68
N GLY A 55 18.09 10.97 -17.46
CA GLY A 55 18.02 12.16 -18.32
C GLY A 55 19.32 12.96 -18.35
N ARG A 56 20.03 13.07 -17.22
CA ARG A 56 21.35 13.72 -17.16
C ARG A 56 22.41 12.97 -17.98
N GLN A 57 22.45 11.64 -17.87
CA GLN A 57 23.43 10.83 -18.59
C GLN A 57 23.16 10.80 -20.10
N VAL A 58 21.89 10.76 -20.51
CA VAL A 58 21.49 10.89 -21.92
C VAL A 58 21.87 12.27 -22.48
N PHE A 59 21.64 13.33 -21.69
CA PHE A 59 22.02 14.68 -22.11
C PHE A 59 23.54 14.84 -22.22
N GLN A 60 24.30 14.26 -21.29
CA GLN A 60 25.75 14.34 -21.28
C GLN A 60 26.37 13.57 -22.47
N SER A 61 25.93 12.34 -22.74
CA SER A 61 26.38 11.56 -23.91
C SER A 61 26.03 12.24 -25.24
N HIS A 62 24.87 12.87 -25.33
CA HIS A 62 24.52 13.69 -26.50
C HIS A 62 25.44 14.92 -26.65
N MET A 63 25.89 15.51 -25.54
CA MET A 63 26.83 16.64 -25.58
C MET A 63 28.26 16.24 -25.92
N GLU A 64 28.64 15.01 -25.63
CA GLU A 64 29.91 14.42 -26.03
C GLU A 64 29.95 14.04 -27.53
N GLY A 65 28.86 14.28 -28.27
CA GLY A 65 28.79 14.11 -29.71
C GLY A 65 28.39 12.70 -30.16
N GLU A 66 27.88 11.86 -29.24
CA GLU A 66 27.39 10.55 -29.62
C GLU A 66 26.12 10.65 -30.48
N VAL A 67 26.17 10.03 -31.65
CA VAL A 67 25.04 9.95 -32.59
C VAL A 67 23.87 9.13 -32.02
N ASN A 68 24.14 8.22 -31.07
CA ASN A 68 23.12 7.46 -30.36
C ASN A 68 23.43 7.30 -28.85
N PRO A 69 23.02 8.25 -28.01
CA PRO A 69 23.29 8.25 -26.57
C PRO A 69 22.58 7.13 -25.80
N MET A 70 21.70 6.34 -26.43
CA MET A 70 21.08 5.17 -25.78
C MET A 70 21.98 3.93 -25.82
N LEU A 71 23.04 3.93 -26.63
CA LEU A 71 23.94 2.79 -26.78
C LEU A 71 25.16 2.85 -25.85
N THR A 72 25.42 4.00 -25.24
CA THR A 72 26.50 4.21 -24.28
C THR A 72 26.32 3.34 -23.05
N GLU A 73 27.40 2.74 -22.56
CA GLU A 73 27.38 1.90 -21.35
C GLU A 73 26.83 2.65 -20.14
N GLY A 74 27.17 3.94 -19.97
CA GLY A 74 26.66 4.77 -18.89
C GLY A 74 25.14 4.93 -18.91
N VAL A 75 24.54 5.10 -20.10
CA VAL A 75 23.09 5.27 -20.27
C VAL A 75 22.36 3.93 -20.12
N LYS A 76 22.93 2.82 -20.62
CA LYS A 76 22.39 1.47 -20.40
C LYS A 76 22.27 1.16 -18.90
N ASP A 77 23.30 1.46 -18.12
CA ASP A 77 23.31 1.28 -16.67
C ASP A 77 22.20 2.07 -15.96
N ALA A 78 21.92 3.31 -16.38
CA ALA A 78 20.82 4.08 -15.82
C ALA A 78 19.45 3.60 -16.28
N VAL A 79 19.33 3.12 -17.53
CA VAL A 79 18.11 2.49 -18.03
C VAL A 79 17.78 1.25 -17.21
N ASP A 80 18.77 0.38 -16.93
CA ASP A 80 18.56 -0.82 -16.12
C ASP A 80 18.19 -0.49 -14.68
N LYS A 81 18.82 0.53 -14.08
CA LYS A 81 18.44 1.04 -12.75
C LYS A 81 17.02 1.60 -12.73
N ALA A 82 16.58 2.30 -13.79
CA ALA A 82 15.22 2.80 -13.90
C ALA A 82 14.21 1.67 -14.11
N ARG A 83 14.56 0.66 -14.90
CA ARG A 83 13.75 -0.54 -15.18
C ARG A 83 13.51 -1.38 -13.94
N ALA A 84 14.55 -1.64 -13.14
CA ALA A 84 14.45 -2.36 -11.87
C ALA A 84 13.44 -1.72 -10.90
N VAL A 85 13.32 -0.38 -10.90
CA VAL A 85 12.36 0.35 -10.05
C VAL A 85 10.91 0.26 -10.57
N ASN A 86 10.72 -0.01 -11.86
CA ASN A 86 9.41 -0.28 -12.46
C ASN A 86 9.01 -1.77 -12.31
N ASP A 87 9.94 -2.71 -12.48
CA ASP A 87 9.66 -4.14 -12.35
C ASP A 87 9.15 -4.49 -10.93
N ALA A 88 9.70 -3.85 -9.89
CA ALA A 88 9.19 -3.98 -8.53
C ALA A 88 7.73 -3.49 -8.37
N LYS A 89 7.30 -2.50 -9.16
CA LYS A 89 5.91 -2.02 -9.20
C LYS A 89 4.99 -3.06 -9.83
N ASP A 90 5.43 -3.60 -10.95
CA ASP A 90 4.62 -4.48 -11.78
C ASP A 90 4.43 -5.83 -11.07
N TRP A 91 5.44 -6.29 -10.32
CA TRP A 91 5.29 -7.41 -9.40
C TRP A 91 4.22 -7.16 -8.34
N GLN A 92 4.19 -5.96 -7.73
CA GLN A 92 3.16 -5.63 -6.73
C GLN A 92 1.75 -5.59 -7.35
N TYR A 93 1.60 -5.02 -8.55
CA TYR A 93 0.31 -5.03 -9.25
C TYR A 93 -0.14 -6.45 -9.60
N ARG A 94 0.79 -7.31 -10.05
CA ARG A 94 0.52 -8.74 -10.30
C ARG A 94 0.14 -9.48 -9.04
N ALA A 95 0.82 -9.25 -7.91
CA ALA A 95 0.46 -9.87 -6.64
C ALA A 95 -0.95 -9.47 -6.19
N ILE A 96 -1.33 -8.19 -6.37
CA ILE A 96 -2.66 -7.69 -6.05
C ILE A 96 -3.73 -8.28 -6.98
N SER A 97 -3.46 -8.41 -8.29
CA SER A 97 -4.41 -9.01 -9.22
C SER A 97 -4.64 -10.49 -8.90
N VAL A 98 -3.58 -11.24 -8.59
CA VAL A 98 -3.67 -12.65 -8.16
C VAL A 98 -4.48 -12.78 -6.86
N LEU A 99 -4.24 -11.90 -5.89
CA LEU A 99 -5.03 -11.87 -4.65
C LEU A 99 -6.51 -11.56 -4.91
N ARG A 100 -6.81 -10.60 -5.79
CA ARG A 100 -8.19 -10.30 -6.19
C ARG A 100 -8.88 -11.48 -6.88
N GLU A 101 -8.17 -12.20 -7.74
CA GLU A 101 -8.69 -13.41 -8.38
C GLU A 101 -8.94 -14.53 -7.39
N LYS A 102 -8.03 -14.75 -6.43
CA LYS A 102 -8.24 -15.72 -5.33
C LYS A 102 -9.44 -15.38 -4.48
N ILE A 103 -9.67 -14.10 -4.18
CA ILE A 103 -10.86 -13.66 -3.43
C ILE A 103 -12.13 -13.84 -4.27
N ARG A 104 -12.08 -13.51 -5.57
CA ARG A 104 -13.22 -13.69 -6.48
C ARG A 104 -13.61 -15.16 -6.60
N THR A 105 -12.64 -16.04 -6.79
CA THR A 105 -12.86 -17.49 -6.91
C THR A 105 -13.35 -18.10 -5.60
N ALA A 106 -12.74 -17.74 -4.46
CA ALA A 106 -13.21 -18.18 -3.15
C ALA A 106 -14.62 -17.65 -2.80
N GLY A 107 -14.92 -16.40 -3.19
CA GLY A 107 -16.25 -15.80 -3.04
C GLY A 107 -17.30 -16.47 -3.92
N ALA A 108 -16.96 -16.74 -5.19
CA ALA A 108 -17.83 -17.46 -6.12
C ALA A 108 -18.10 -18.90 -5.65
N ALA A 109 -17.08 -19.61 -5.15
CA ALA A 109 -17.24 -20.94 -4.57
C ALA A 109 -18.14 -20.93 -3.32
N LYS A 110 -18.03 -19.88 -2.48
CA LYS A 110 -18.89 -19.72 -1.30
C LYS A 110 -20.34 -19.38 -1.67
N VAL A 111 -20.57 -18.71 -2.80
CA VAL A 111 -21.93 -18.42 -3.31
C VAL A 111 -22.54 -19.67 -3.94
N ALA A 112 -21.78 -20.39 -4.77
CA ALA A 112 -22.24 -21.64 -5.40
C ALA A 112 -22.60 -22.71 -4.35
N ALA A 113 -21.77 -22.89 -3.32
CA ALA A 113 -22.07 -23.82 -2.22
C ALA A 113 -23.34 -23.45 -1.44
N ARG A 114 -23.74 -22.18 -1.43
CA ARG A 114 -24.97 -21.70 -0.78
C ARG A 114 -26.21 -21.85 -1.67
N GLU A 115 -26.02 -21.89 -2.99
CA GLU A 115 -27.09 -22.12 -3.97
C GLU A 115 -27.41 -23.62 -4.11
N GLU A 116 -26.41 -24.50 -3.98
CA GLU A 116 -26.62 -25.97 -3.94
C GLU A 116 -27.30 -26.46 -2.64
N GLU A 117 -27.21 -25.69 -1.56
CA GLU A 117 -27.82 -26.01 -0.26
C GLU A 117 -29.28 -25.52 -0.14
N LYS A 118 -29.81 -24.80 -1.13
CA LYS A 118 -31.21 -24.36 -1.14
C LYS A 118 -32.09 -25.54 -1.61
N PRO A 119 -32.98 -26.12 -0.75
CA PRO A 119 -33.88 -27.18 -1.20
C PRO A 119 -34.81 -26.65 -2.29
N PRO A 120 -35.28 -27.50 -3.21
CA PRO A 120 -36.20 -27.06 -4.26
C PRO A 120 -37.44 -26.48 -3.58
N GLU A 121 -37.72 -25.20 -3.85
CA GLU A 121 -38.98 -24.57 -3.46
C GLU A 121 -40.13 -25.43 -4.00
N GLU A 122 -41.06 -25.76 -3.11
CA GLU A 122 -42.24 -26.57 -3.35
C GLU A 122 -43.01 -26.03 -4.57
N ALA A 123 -42.97 -26.77 -5.67
CA ALA A 123 -43.99 -26.69 -6.70
C ALA A 123 -45.20 -27.48 -6.18
N GLY A 124 -46.13 -26.78 -5.51
CA GLY A 124 -47.38 -27.32 -5.00
C GLY A 124 -48.37 -26.21 -4.70
#